data_AF-A0JCY6-F1
#
_entry.id   AF-A0JCY6-F1
#
_cell.length_a   1.000
_cell.length_b   1.000
_cell.length_c   1.000
_cell.angle_alpha   90.00
_cell.angle_beta   90.00
_cell.angle_gamma   90.00
#
_symmetry.space_group_name_H-M   'P 1'
#
loop_
_entity.id
_entity.type
_entity.pdbx_description
1 polymer ?
#
loop_
_entity_poly.entity_id
_entity_poly.type
_entity_poly.pdbx_seq_one_letter_code
_entity_poly.pdbx_strand_id
1 'polypeptide(L)'
;MFSKVVVFVLATLIGTILGAASPTTQVDKEKRQVVQYLNCSVLTGNRIVISNTEFNDIESPCRINVSEIVLNNNVFPTFEKQFDISAENVTIINNLFYGSQQDHRIVGNQINLSRNIYAGQHQIHEVAGTSVMVAVNLYDGDYQVVKLMGNTIMEAGNKHTGNLVSHNLTAVTTEELFKEYSFELPSYLKNTVLESKAAMVTDNEFGGTHTNSLPSGSIVKYLLRVFSGLKIFRNFDAPILRQMSELYDQNV
;
A
#
# COMPACT_ATOMS: atom_id res chain seq x y z
N MET A 1 -4.36 7.94 39.49
CA MET A 1 -3.15 7.30 38.92
C MET A 1 -3.62 6.07 38.18
N PHE A 2 -3.79 6.16 36.86
CA PHE A 2 -4.29 5.05 36.04
C PHE A 2 -3.11 4.30 35.43
N SER A 3 -2.89 3.07 35.91
CA SER A 3 -1.91 2.14 35.36
C SER A 3 -2.26 1.82 33.91
N LYS A 4 -1.35 2.16 33.00
CA LYS A 4 -1.37 1.69 31.62
C LYS A 4 -0.84 0.25 31.60
N VAL A 5 -1.72 -0.70 31.30
CA VAL A 5 -1.33 -2.07 30.95
C VAL A 5 -0.82 -2.04 29.52
N VAL A 6 0.49 -2.25 29.34
CA VAL A 6 1.11 -2.44 28.03
C VAL A 6 1.13 -3.95 27.78
N VAL A 7 0.35 -4.40 26.80
CA VAL A 7 0.35 -5.80 26.36
C VAL A 7 1.26 -5.92 25.13
N PHE A 8 2.40 -6.57 25.31
CA PHE A 8 3.23 -7.05 24.20
C PHE A 8 2.73 -8.44 23.81
N VAL A 9 2.13 -8.59 22.63
CA VAL A 9 1.84 -9.92 22.07
C VAL A 9 3.03 -10.33 21.21
N LEU A 10 3.92 -11.15 21.79
CA LEU A 10 5.00 -11.81 21.06
C LEU A 10 4.48 -13.18 20.59
N ALA A 11 4.08 -13.30 19.33
CA ALA A 11 3.66 -14.57 18.75
C ALA A 11 4.89 -15.40 18.35
N THR A 12 5.27 -16.38 19.16
CA THR A 12 6.28 -17.40 18.80
C THR A 12 5.58 -18.61 18.19
N LEU A 13 5.78 -18.87 16.89
CA LEU A 13 5.41 -20.13 16.24
C LEU A 13 6.67 -20.93 15.86
N ILE A 14 6.65 -22.21 16.24
CA ILE A 14 7.72 -23.19 16.08
C ILE A 14 7.81 -23.61 14.61
N GLY A 15 8.98 -23.46 13.99
CA GLY A 15 9.24 -23.86 12.61
C GLY A 15 10.11 -25.13 12.53
N THR A 16 9.60 -26.17 11.87
CA THR A 16 10.37 -27.36 11.45
C THR A 16 11.09 -27.08 10.12
N ILE A 17 12.40 -27.37 10.08
CA ILE A 17 13.29 -27.15 8.93
C ILE A 17 13.37 -28.43 8.09
N LEU A 18 12.99 -28.36 6.80
CA LEU A 18 13.50 -29.26 5.76
C LEU A 18 13.72 -28.41 4.49
N GLY A 19 14.95 -28.43 3.98
CA GLY A 19 15.46 -27.48 2.99
C GLY A 19 15.41 -27.94 1.53
N ALA A 20 15.74 -27.00 0.65
CA ALA A 20 16.53 -27.20 -0.56
C ALA A 20 17.11 -25.85 -0.99
N ALA A 21 18.40 -25.81 -1.35
CA ALA A 21 19.11 -24.60 -1.76
C ALA A 21 18.85 -24.28 -3.24
N SER A 22 18.72 -22.98 -3.55
CA SER A 22 18.79 -22.47 -4.93
C SER A 22 19.68 -21.22 -4.96
N PRO A 23 20.63 -21.11 -5.90
CA PRO A 23 21.60 -20.01 -5.95
C PRO A 23 21.10 -18.89 -6.87
N THR A 24 21.12 -17.64 -6.41
CA THR A 24 21.77 -16.48 -7.06
C THR A 24 21.42 -15.15 -6.38
N THR A 25 22.43 -14.27 -6.39
CA THR A 25 22.46 -12.83 -6.04
C THR A 25 22.33 -12.44 -4.56
N GLN A 26 23.49 -12.15 -3.96
CA GLN A 26 23.69 -11.48 -2.67
C GLN A 26 23.18 -10.03 -2.72
N VAL A 27 21.89 -9.84 -2.47
CA VAL A 27 21.51 -8.84 -1.46
C VAL A 27 21.78 -9.54 -0.13
N ASP A 28 22.40 -8.88 0.84
CA ASP A 28 22.49 -9.41 2.21
C ASP A 28 21.08 -9.84 2.63
N LYS A 29 20.77 -11.13 2.48
CA LYS A 29 19.53 -11.74 2.94
C LYS A 29 19.73 -11.85 4.44
N GLU A 30 19.59 -10.70 5.12
CA GLU A 30 19.28 -10.69 6.53
C GLU A 30 18.17 -11.71 6.71
N LYS A 31 18.45 -12.74 7.52
CA LYS A 31 17.62 -13.94 7.57
C LYS A 31 16.23 -13.54 8.08
N ARG A 32 15.29 -13.37 7.16
CA ARG A 32 13.91 -13.00 7.50
C ARG A 32 13.23 -14.12 8.26
N GLN A 33 12.37 -13.74 9.19
CA GLN A 33 11.43 -14.69 9.79
C GLN A 33 10.41 -15.09 8.73
N VAL A 34 10.22 -16.39 8.51
CA VAL A 34 9.18 -16.87 7.60
C VAL A 34 7.89 -17.12 8.39
N VAL A 35 6.80 -16.49 7.99
CA VAL A 35 5.47 -16.65 8.58
C VAL A 35 4.52 -17.21 7.52
N GLN A 36 3.80 -18.29 7.85
CA GLN A 36 2.97 -18.98 6.87
C GLN A 36 1.77 -18.13 6.40
N TYR A 37 1.16 -17.39 7.32
CA TYR A 37 -0.05 -16.63 7.02
C TYR A 37 -0.13 -15.37 7.87
N LEU A 38 -0.30 -14.21 7.24
CA LEU A 38 -0.67 -12.98 7.93
C LEU A 38 -2.19 -12.87 8.04
N ASN A 39 -2.69 -12.98 9.27
CA ASN A 39 -4.09 -12.67 9.59
C ASN A 39 -4.16 -11.21 10.06
N CYS A 40 -4.74 -10.32 9.25
CA CYS A 40 -4.81 -8.89 9.55
C CYS A 40 -5.98 -8.58 10.50
N SER A 41 -7.06 -9.37 10.44
CA SER A 41 -8.21 -9.28 11.34
C SER A 41 -7.87 -9.45 12.82
N VAL A 42 -6.75 -10.10 13.15
CA VAL A 42 -6.28 -10.23 14.55
C VAL A 42 -5.29 -9.15 14.97
N LEU A 43 -4.81 -8.32 14.03
CA LEU A 43 -3.92 -7.22 14.34
C LEU A 43 -4.73 -6.09 14.98
N THR A 44 -4.72 -6.06 16.31
CA THR A 44 -5.48 -5.10 17.12
C THR A 44 -4.55 -4.33 18.06
N GLY A 45 -5.04 -3.21 18.58
CA GLY A 45 -4.31 -2.34 19.50
C GLY A 45 -3.93 -1.01 18.87
N ASN A 46 -3.15 -0.21 19.60
CA ASN A 46 -2.82 1.15 19.17
C ASN A 46 -1.64 1.19 18.20
N ARG A 47 -0.73 0.21 18.26
CA ARG A 47 0.50 0.21 17.48
C ARG A 47 0.81 -1.20 16.98
N ILE A 48 1.01 -1.34 15.68
CA ILE A 48 1.48 -2.57 15.03
C ILE A 48 2.87 -2.32 14.44
N VAL A 49 3.81 -3.23 14.71
CA VAL A 49 5.13 -3.22 14.08
C VAL A 49 5.40 -4.62 13.54
N ILE A 50 5.60 -4.71 12.22
CA ILE A 50 6.00 -5.93 11.53
C ILE A 50 7.30 -5.64 10.82
N SER A 51 8.35 -6.41 11.10
CA SER A 51 9.65 -6.17 10.47
C SER A 51 10.40 -7.45 10.17
N ASN A 52 11.27 -7.39 9.15
CA ASN A 52 12.16 -8.47 8.76
C ASN A 52 11.44 -9.82 8.57
N THR A 53 10.22 -9.78 8.02
CA THR A 53 9.34 -10.95 7.89
C THR A 53 9.03 -11.24 6.42
N GLU A 54 9.08 -12.51 6.04
CA GLU A 54 8.60 -13.01 4.75
C GLU A 54 7.33 -13.82 4.98
N PHE A 55 6.24 -13.42 4.34
CA PHE A 55 4.95 -14.10 4.44
C PHE A 55 4.78 -15.06 3.26
N ASN A 56 4.23 -16.26 3.51
CA ASN A 56 3.86 -17.17 2.42
C ASN A 56 2.47 -16.87 1.85
N ASP A 57 1.58 -16.33 2.69
CA ASP A 57 0.26 -15.85 2.28
C ASP A 57 -0.23 -14.76 3.23
N ILE A 58 -1.20 -13.98 2.78
CA ILE A 58 -1.84 -12.89 3.53
C ILE A 58 -3.36 -12.96 3.40
N GLU A 59 -4.06 -12.52 4.44
CA GLU A 59 -5.51 -12.30 4.39
C GLU A 59 -5.91 -11.38 3.22
N SER A 60 -7.08 -11.64 2.62
CA SER A 60 -7.62 -10.80 1.55
C SER A 60 -9.13 -10.59 1.74
N PRO A 61 -9.58 -9.33 1.94
CA PRO A 61 -8.75 -8.13 2.14
C PRO A 61 -7.98 -8.18 3.47
N CYS A 62 -6.71 -7.78 3.47
CA CYS A 62 -5.94 -7.53 4.69
C CYS A 62 -6.30 -6.12 5.19
N ARG A 63 -7.16 -6.05 6.20
CA ARG A 63 -7.62 -4.79 6.78
C ARG A 63 -6.92 -4.51 8.10
N ILE A 64 -6.39 -3.31 8.23
CA ILE A 64 -5.71 -2.88 9.46
C ILE A 64 -6.24 -1.49 9.83
N ASN A 65 -6.82 -1.38 11.02
CA ASN A 65 -7.28 -0.11 11.59
C ASN A 65 -6.70 0.07 13.00
N VAL A 66 -5.69 0.93 13.12
CA VAL A 66 -4.93 1.18 14.35
C VAL A 66 -4.45 2.62 14.41
N SER A 67 -3.90 3.10 15.54
CA SER A 67 -3.34 4.46 15.59
C SER A 67 -1.99 4.56 14.85
N GLU A 68 -1.14 3.55 14.95
CA GLU A 68 0.18 3.53 14.31
C GLU A 68 0.48 2.16 13.70
N ILE A 69 1.01 2.16 12.47
CA ILE A 69 1.51 0.96 11.82
C ILE A 69 2.89 1.19 11.22
N VAL A 70 3.81 0.27 11.48
CA VAL A 70 5.15 0.24 10.90
C VAL A 70 5.37 -1.12 10.22
N LEU A 71 5.53 -1.09 8.90
CA LEU A 71 5.93 -2.24 8.08
C LEU A 71 7.34 -1.96 7.56
N ASN A 72 8.34 -2.72 7.99
CA ASN A 72 9.73 -2.50 7.59
C ASN A 72 10.44 -3.77 7.12
N ASN A 73 11.03 -3.75 5.92
CA ASN A 73 11.84 -4.86 5.40
C ASN A 73 11.10 -6.21 5.36
N ASN A 74 9.81 -6.18 4.99
CA ASN A 74 9.01 -7.39 4.84
C ASN A 74 8.85 -7.80 3.36
N VAL A 75 8.47 -9.05 3.14
CA VAL A 75 8.08 -9.58 1.83
C VAL A 75 6.63 -10.06 1.91
N PHE A 76 5.77 -9.45 1.10
CA PHE A 76 4.34 -9.74 1.03
C PHE A 76 3.98 -10.34 -0.33
N PRO A 77 3.43 -11.57 -0.37
CA PRO A 77 2.85 -12.13 -1.59
C PRO A 77 1.47 -11.50 -1.82
N THR A 78 1.33 -10.69 -2.86
CA THR A 78 0.14 -9.89 -3.14
C THR A 78 -0.69 -10.41 -4.31
N PHE A 79 -0.61 -11.70 -4.64
CA PHE A 79 -1.39 -12.29 -5.74
C PHE A 79 -2.91 -12.16 -5.54
N GLU A 80 -3.53 -11.23 -6.26
CA GLU A 80 -4.96 -10.95 -6.16
C GLU A 80 -5.39 -10.54 -4.74
N LYS A 81 -4.46 -9.94 -3.99
CA LYS A 81 -4.62 -9.51 -2.60
C LYS A 81 -4.84 -8.00 -2.53
N GLN A 82 -5.40 -7.57 -1.40
CA GLN A 82 -5.67 -6.18 -1.11
C GLN A 82 -5.16 -5.83 0.29
N PHE A 83 -4.50 -4.68 0.40
CA PHE A 83 -4.19 -4.04 1.67
C PHE A 83 -5.08 -2.81 1.84
N ASP A 84 -5.77 -2.74 2.97
CA ASP A 84 -6.55 -1.57 3.38
C ASP A 84 -6.09 -1.14 4.77
N ILE A 85 -5.33 -0.06 4.83
CA ILE A 85 -4.67 0.43 6.03
C ILE A 85 -5.26 1.79 6.38
N SER A 86 -5.87 1.88 7.54
CA SER A 86 -6.32 3.13 8.16
C SER A 86 -5.57 3.33 9.47
N ALA A 87 -4.74 4.38 9.55
CA ALA A 87 -4.04 4.71 10.78
C ALA A 87 -3.65 6.17 10.88
N GLU A 88 -3.52 6.72 12.10
CA GLU A 88 -3.02 8.10 12.25
C GLU A 88 -1.61 8.23 11.70
N ASN A 89 -0.73 7.26 12.00
CA ASN A 89 0.64 7.23 11.52
C ASN A 89 0.94 5.92 10.77
N VAL A 90 1.29 6.05 9.49
CA VAL A 90 1.64 4.91 8.63
C VAL A 90 3.09 5.05 8.19
N THR A 91 3.90 4.03 8.45
CA THR A 91 5.28 3.92 7.96
C THR A 91 5.47 2.59 7.26
N ILE A 92 5.71 2.62 5.95
CA ILE A 92 5.93 1.42 5.13
C ILE A 92 7.24 1.63 4.39
N ILE A 93 8.29 0.93 4.82
CA ILE A 93 9.65 1.16 4.33
C ILE A 93 10.36 -0.15 3.96
N ASN A 94 11.12 -0.15 2.87
CA ASN A 94 11.93 -1.29 2.44
C ASN A 94 11.15 -2.60 2.22
N ASN A 95 9.84 -2.55 1.97
CA ASN A 95 9.06 -3.77 1.76
C ASN A 95 9.03 -4.17 0.28
N LEU A 96 8.91 -5.47 0.03
CA LEU A 96 8.62 -6.04 -1.28
C LEU A 96 7.17 -6.53 -1.30
N PHE A 97 6.37 -5.96 -2.19
CA PHE A 97 5.02 -6.43 -2.52
C PHE A 97 5.09 -7.12 -3.89
N TYR A 98 4.96 -8.45 -3.91
CA TYR A 98 5.14 -9.26 -5.10
C TYR A 98 3.88 -10.07 -5.43
N GLY A 99 3.25 -9.77 -6.57
CA GLY A 99 2.01 -10.42 -7.00
C GLY A 99 1.43 -9.74 -8.24
N SER A 100 0.79 -10.51 -9.11
CA SER A 100 0.31 -10.03 -10.43
C SER A 100 -0.71 -8.87 -10.36
N GLN A 101 -1.51 -8.83 -9.30
CA GLN A 101 -2.62 -7.88 -9.11
C GLN A 101 -2.60 -7.36 -7.67
N GLN A 102 -2.32 -6.07 -7.50
CA GLN A 102 -2.13 -5.42 -6.21
C GLN A 102 -3.11 -4.25 -6.06
N ASP A 103 -3.80 -4.19 -4.92
CA ASP A 103 -4.60 -3.03 -4.53
C ASP A 103 -4.23 -2.60 -3.11
N HIS A 104 -3.63 -1.42 -2.99
CA HIS A 104 -3.28 -0.82 -1.70
C HIS A 104 -4.08 0.47 -1.52
N ARG A 105 -4.85 0.51 -0.44
CA ARG A 105 -5.53 1.71 0.05
C ARG A 105 -4.95 2.05 1.42
N ILE A 106 -4.38 3.25 1.54
CA ILE A 106 -3.69 3.71 2.74
C ILE A 106 -4.25 5.08 3.10
N VAL A 107 -4.90 5.19 4.25
CA VAL A 107 -5.51 6.42 4.73
C VAL A 107 -4.98 6.76 6.13
N GLY A 108 -4.59 8.02 6.35
CA GLY A 108 -4.03 8.42 7.63
C GLY A 108 -3.78 9.90 7.83
N ASN A 109 -3.20 10.28 8.96
CA ASN A 109 -2.79 11.66 9.20
C ASN A 109 -1.37 11.90 8.65
N GLN A 110 -0.41 11.06 9.06
CA GLN A 110 0.97 11.09 8.58
C GLN A 110 1.30 9.77 7.90
N ILE A 111 1.69 9.83 6.64
CA ILE A 111 2.02 8.65 5.83
C ILE A 111 3.43 8.80 5.28
N ASN A 112 4.27 7.78 5.50
CA ASN A 112 5.59 7.64 4.91
C ASN A 112 5.71 6.30 4.19
N LEU A 113 5.78 6.34 2.86
CA LEU A 113 6.04 5.21 2.00
C LEU A 113 7.41 5.41 1.34
N SER A 114 8.42 4.63 1.71
CA SER A 114 9.73 4.79 1.09
C SER A 114 10.51 3.52 0.82
N ARG A 115 11.25 3.50 -0.29
CA ARG A 115 12.10 2.36 -0.68
C ARG A 115 11.34 1.03 -0.79
N ASN A 116 10.05 1.06 -1.09
CA ASN A 116 9.28 -0.15 -1.33
C ASN A 116 9.38 -0.55 -2.80
N ILE A 117 9.26 -1.84 -3.05
CA ILE A 117 9.19 -2.42 -4.40
C ILE A 117 7.82 -3.04 -4.57
N TYR A 118 7.11 -2.61 -5.61
CA TYR A 118 5.80 -3.12 -6.03
C TYR A 118 5.98 -3.82 -7.37
N ALA A 119 6.09 -5.15 -7.35
CA ALA A 119 6.30 -5.97 -8.53
C ALA A 119 5.01 -6.71 -8.91
N GLY A 120 4.37 -6.30 -10.00
CA GLY A 120 3.07 -6.80 -10.41
C GLY A 120 2.50 -6.09 -11.61
N GLN A 121 1.78 -6.79 -12.49
CA GLN A 121 1.31 -6.20 -13.74
C GLN A 121 0.16 -5.21 -13.57
N HIS A 122 -0.72 -5.43 -12.59
CA HIS A 122 -1.85 -4.53 -12.31
C HIS A 122 -1.73 -3.99 -10.90
N GLN A 123 -1.58 -2.67 -10.78
CA GLN A 123 -1.32 -2.00 -9.52
C GLN A 123 -2.30 -0.84 -9.33
N ILE A 124 -3.00 -0.83 -8.20
CA ILE A 124 -3.84 0.29 -7.76
C ILE A 124 -3.31 0.73 -6.41
N HIS A 125 -2.81 1.96 -6.32
CA HIS A 125 -2.34 2.54 -5.07
C HIS A 125 -3.07 3.84 -4.79
N GLU A 126 -3.85 3.85 -3.72
CA GLU A 126 -4.56 5.02 -3.21
C GLU A 126 -4.00 5.39 -1.85
N VAL A 127 -3.43 6.59 -1.74
CA VAL A 127 -2.81 7.09 -0.51
C VAL A 127 -3.41 8.45 -0.19
N ALA A 128 -4.04 8.57 0.98
CA ALA A 128 -4.74 9.77 1.39
C ALA A 128 -4.38 10.16 2.83
N GLY A 129 -3.89 11.38 3.04
CA GLY A 129 -3.65 11.84 4.40
C GLY A 129 -3.29 13.30 4.54
N THR A 130 -3.28 13.83 5.76
CA THR A 130 -2.94 15.24 5.99
C THR A 130 -1.50 15.54 5.55
N SER A 131 -0.56 14.64 5.84
CA SER A 131 0.83 14.70 5.39
C SER A 131 1.21 13.37 4.74
N VAL A 132 1.58 13.43 3.46
CA VAL A 132 1.92 12.25 2.65
C VAL A 132 3.33 12.40 2.10
N MET A 133 4.21 11.47 2.44
CA MET A 133 5.56 11.35 1.88
C MET A 133 5.68 10.02 1.14
N VAL A 134 5.99 10.08 -0.15
CA VAL A 134 6.21 8.92 -1.02
C VAL A 134 7.56 9.08 -1.70
N ALA A 135 8.56 8.30 -1.29
CA ALA A 135 9.93 8.52 -1.76
C ALA A 135 10.69 7.25 -2.13
N VAL A 136 11.35 7.27 -3.29
CA VAL A 136 12.29 6.22 -3.73
C VAL A 136 11.62 4.84 -3.83
N ASN A 137 10.34 4.79 -4.16
CA ASN A 137 9.64 3.52 -4.41
C ASN A 137 9.80 3.10 -5.88
N LEU A 138 9.81 1.79 -6.12
CA LEU A 138 9.82 1.20 -7.46
C LEU A 138 8.47 0.52 -7.72
N TYR A 139 7.79 0.94 -8.77
CA TYR A 139 6.58 0.34 -9.30
C TYR A 139 6.90 -0.34 -10.62
N ASP A 140 6.99 -1.67 -10.60
CA ASP A 140 7.42 -2.52 -11.70
C ASP A 140 6.22 -3.32 -12.25
N GLY A 141 5.63 -2.84 -13.37
CA GLY A 141 4.44 -3.43 -13.98
C GLY A 141 3.77 -2.61 -15.08
N ASP A 142 3.01 -3.25 -15.96
CA ASP A 142 2.44 -2.58 -17.14
C ASP A 142 1.25 -1.65 -16.88
N TYR A 143 0.42 -1.92 -15.87
CA TYR A 143 -0.83 -1.20 -15.62
C TYR A 143 -0.85 -0.64 -14.20
N GLN A 144 -0.60 0.66 -14.08
CA GLN A 144 -0.46 1.32 -12.79
C GLN A 144 -1.44 2.48 -12.67
N VAL A 145 -2.20 2.49 -11.58
CA VAL A 145 -3.04 3.62 -11.18
C VAL A 145 -2.61 4.06 -9.79
N VAL A 146 -2.10 5.27 -9.68
CA VAL A 146 -1.60 5.83 -8.42
C VAL A 146 -2.32 7.14 -8.15
N LYS A 147 -2.95 7.22 -6.97
CA LYS A 147 -3.66 8.40 -6.48
C LYS A 147 -3.06 8.81 -5.14
N LEU A 148 -2.48 10.00 -5.11
CA LEU A 148 -1.98 10.64 -3.89
C LEU A 148 -2.86 11.85 -3.58
N MET A 149 -3.43 11.88 -2.38
CA MET A 149 -4.24 13.00 -1.91
C MET A 149 -3.81 13.44 -0.52
N GLY A 150 -3.75 14.74 -0.28
CA GLY A 150 -3.40 15.22 1.04
C GLY A 150 -3.27 16.71 1.17
N ASN A 151 -3.09 17.19 2.39
CA ASN A 151 -2.89 18.62 2.63
C ASN A 151 -1.47 19.06 2.29
N THR A 152 -0.49 18.28 2.70
CA THR A 152 0.91 18.40 2.30
C THR A 152 1.37 17.09 1.69
N ILE A 153 1.86 17.12 0.45
CA ILE A 153 2.38 15.96 -0.27
C ILE A 153 3.83 16.22 -0.69
N MET A 154 4.70 15.27 -0.41
CA MET A 154 6.05 15.21 -0.97
C MET A 154 6.24 13.87 -1.68
N GLU A 155 6.49 13.94 -2.98
CA GLU A 155 6.77 12.79 -3.81
C GLU A 155 8.16 12.94 -4.45
N ALA A 156 9.08 12.03 -4.16
CA ALA A 156 10.48 12.20 -4.57
C ALA A 156 11.18 10.92 -5.00
N GLY A 157 11.79 10.90 -6.18
CA GLY A 157 12.68 9.82 -6.60
C GLY A 157 12.01 8.47 -6.86
N ASN A 158 10.68 8.43 -7.04
CA ASN A 158 9.95 7.21 -7.35
C ASN A 158 10.13 6.84 -8.82
N LYS A 159 10.08 5.53 -9.11
CA LYS A 159 10.21 5.00 -10.46
C LYS A 159 9.02 4.14 -10.83
N HIS A 160 8.34 4.50 -11.89
CA HIS A 160 7.21 3.77 -12.46
C HIS A 160 7.62 3.17 -13.80
N THR A 161 8.03 1.90 -13.81
CA THR A 161 8.39 1.19 -15.06
C THR A 161 7.21 0.40 -15.60
N GLY A 162 6.98 0.49 -16.91
CA GLY A 162 5.85 -0.13 -17.59
C GLY A 162 5.27 0.78 -18.67
N ASN A 163 4.23 0.29 -19.35
CA ASN A 163 3.67 0.99 -20.50
C ASN A 163 2.51 1.94 -20.17
N LEU A 164 1.71 1.64 -19.15
CA LEU A 164 0.49 2.39 -18.82
C LEU A 164 0.48 2.81 -17.35
N VAL A 165 0.73 4.09 -17.13
CA VAL A 165 0.75 4.70 -15.80
C VAL A 165 -0.23 5.87 -15.78
N SER A 166 -1.24 5.78 -14.92
CA SER A 166 -2.09 6.90 -14.53
C SER A 166 -1.68 7.35 -13.13
N HIS A 167 -1.12 8.55 -13.04
CA HIS A 167 -0.63 9.12 -11.78
C HIS A 167 -1.35 10.44 -11.50
N ASN A 168 -2.08 10.49 -10.38
CA ASN A 168 -2.84 11.66 -9.96
C ASN A 168 -2.40 12.09 -8.56
N LEU A 169 -1.91 13.32 -8.46
CA LEU A 169 -1.57 13.95 -7.19
C LEU A 169 -2.49 15.16 -6.99
N THR A 170 -3.23 15.18 -5.88
CA THR A 170 -4.16 16.26 -5.55
C THR A 170 -3.90 16.80 -4.13
N ALA A 171 -3.39 18.03 -4.05
CA ALA A 171 -3.32 18.73 -2.77
C ALA A 171 -4.69 19.34 -2.41
N VAL A 172 -5.18 19.08 -1.19
CA VAL A 172 -6.53 19.42 -0.72
C VAL A 172 -6.50 20.06 0.67
N THR A 173 -7.58 20.72 1.09
CA THR A 173 -7.73 21.11 2.50
C THR A 173 -8.00 19.88 3.36
N THR A 174 -7.82 20.00 4.68
CA THR A 174 -8.20 18.91 5.61
C THR A 174 -9.72 18.66 5.58
N GLU A 175 -10.54 19.68 5.30
CA GLU A 175 -11.99 19.53 5.15
C GLU A 175 -12.36 18.71 3.90
N GLU A 176 -11.76 19.02 2.75
CA GLU A 176 -11.94 18.27 1.51
C GLU A 176 -11.50 16.81 1.67
N LEU A 177 -10.34 16.59 2.30
CA LEU A 177 -9.82 15.26 2.63
C LEU A 177 -10.80 14.49 3.55
N PHE A 178 -11.26 15.13 4.63
CA PHE A 178 -12.21 14.51 5.57
C PHE A 178 -13.55 14.19 4.89
N LYS A 179 -14.04 15.04 3.97
CA LYS A 179 -15.27 14.79 3.23
C LYS A 179 -15.20 13.50 2.41
N GLU A 180 -14.04 13.18 1.85
CA GLU A 180 -13.82 11.97 1.04
C GLU A 180 -13.53 10.71 1.88
N TYR A 181 -12.80 10.86 3.00
CA TYR A 181 -12.33 9.73 3.83
C TYR A 181 -12.83 9.80 5.29
N SER A 182 -14.07 10.26 5.49
CA SER A 182 -14.65 10.50 6.82
C SER A 182 -14.77 9.26 7.71
N PHE A 183 -14.78 8.06 7.13
CA PHE A 183 -14.90 6.80 7.88
C PHE A 183 -13.55 6.30 8.41
N GLU A 184 -12.46 6.68 7.75
CA GLU A 184 -11.09 6.24 8.05
C GLU A 184 -10.30 7.29 8.83
N LEU A 185 -10.64 8.56 8.67
CA LEU A 185 -9.91 9.66 9.31
C LEU A 185 -10.47 9.98 10.70
N PRO A 186 -9.60 10.33 11.68
CA PRO A 186 -10.03 10.77 12.99
C PRO A 186 -10.99 11.97 12.93
N SER A 187 -12.03 11.95 13.76
CA SER A 187 -13.05 12.99 13.79
C SER A 187 -12.54 14.38 14.15
N TYR A 188 -11.39 14.49 14.85
CA TYR A 188 -10.78 15.78 15.17
C TYR A 188 -10.31 16.53 13.91
N LEU A 189 -10.00 15.82 12.82
CA LEU A 189 -9.60 16.43 11.55
C LEU A 189 -10.75 17.21 10.92
N LYS A 190 -12.01 16.86 11.19
CA LYS A 190 -13.19 17.63 10.77
C LYS A 190 -13.13 19.09 11.21
N ASN A 191 -12.56 19.35 12.38
CA ASN A 191 -12.49 20.68 12.99
C ASN A 191 -11.10 21.31 12.84
N THR A 192 -10.15 20.61 12.21
CA THR A 192 -8.78 21.08 12.01
C THR A 192 -8.72 21.82 10.67
N VAL A 193 -8.62 23.15 10.73
CA VAL A 193 -8.54 23.99 9.53
C VAL A 193 -7.07 24.20 9.17
N LEU A 194 -6.56 23.37 8.27
CA LEU A 194 -5.31 23.63 7.54
C LEU A 194 -5.69 24.06 6.13
N GLU A 195 -5.61 25.36 5.87
CA GLU A 195 -5.96 25.95 4.56
C GLU A 195 -4.80 25.86 3.56
N SER A 196 -3.55 25.88 4.05
CA SER A 196 -2.37 25.80 3.20
C SER A 196 -2.30 24.43 2.55
N LYS A 197 -2.29 24.38 1.22
CA LYS A 197 -2.08 23.18 0.42
C LYS A 197 -0.66 23.21 -0.14
N ALA A 198 0.06 22.12 -0.02
CA ALA A 198 1.42 22.02 -0.58
C ALA A 198 1.60 20.67 -1.27
N ALA A 199 2.18 20.70 -2.47
CA ALA A 199 2.62 19.53 -3.20
C ALA A 199 4.00 19.80 -3.76
N MET A 200 4.94 18.89 -3.49
CA MET A 200 6.28 18.91 -4.06
C MET A 200 6.55 17.57 -4.74
N VAL A 201 6.96 17.64 -6.00
CA VAL A 201 7.26 16.48 -6.85
C VAL A 201 8.66 16.69 -7.42
N THR A 202 9.58 15.75 -7.17
CA THR A 202 10.97 15.84 -7.66
C THR A 202 11.51 14.49 -8.10
N ASP A 203 12.29 14.46 -9.17
CA ASP A 203 13.08 13.30 -9.61
C ASP A 203 12.28 11.98 -9.80
N ASN A 204 10.97 12.05 -10.10
CA ASN A 204 10.17 10.86 -10.39
C ASN A 204 10.33 10.45 -11.87
N GLU A 205 10.51 9.15 -12.11
CA GLU A 205 10.62 8.54 -13.44
C GLU A 205 9.32 7.82 -13.81
N PHE A 206 8.82 8.05 -15.02
CA PHE A 206 7.62 7.38 -15.55
C PHE A 206 7.91 6.73 -16.90
N GLY A 207 7.46 5.47 -17.05
CA GLY A 207 7.67 4.65 -18.23
C GLY A 207 8.95 3.82 -18.21
N GLY A 208 9.27 3.22 -19.36
CA GLY A 208 10.43 2.35 -19.53
C GLY A 208 10.11 0.86 -19.35
N THR A 209 11.11 0.02 -19.60
CA THR A 209 10.95 -1.43 -19.52
C THR A 209 10.89 -1.88 -18.06
N HIS A 210 9.79 -2.54 -17.70
CA HIS A 210 9.62 -3.21 -16.42
C HIS A 210 10.40 -4.53 -16.42
N THR A 211 10.80 -5.02 -15.24
CA THR A 211 11.69 -6.20 -15.12
C THR A 211 11.03 -7.39 -14.45
N ASN A 212 9.82 -7.21 -13.90
CA ASN A 212 9.10 -8.30 -13.27
C ASN A 212 8.60 -9.32 -14.31
N SER A 213 8.73 -10.61 -14.00
CA SER A 213 8.29 -11.71 -14.87
C SER A 213 6.89 -12.24 -14.51
N LEU A 214 6.11 -11.47 -13.74
CA LEU A 214 4.80 -11.92 -13.28
C LEU A 214 3.79 -11.90 -14.43
N PRO A 215 2.90 -12.90 -14.54
CA PRO A 215 1.86 -12.89 -15.53
C PRO A 215 0.85 -11.77 -15.24
N SER A 216 0.29 -11.17 -16.30
CA SER A 216 -0.78 -10.17 -16.18
C SER A 216 -2.05 -10.76 -15.54
N GLY A 217 -2.34 -12.03 -15.80
CA GLY A 217 -3.64 -12.59 -15.44
C GLY A 217 -4.76 -11.99 -16.30
N SER A 218 -6.01 -12.08 -15.85
CA SER A 218 -7.16 -11.59 -16.60
C SER A 218 -7.59 -10.21 -16.12
N ILE A 219 -7.42 -9.20 -16.97
CA ILE A 219 -7.88 -7.82 -16.75
C ILE A 219 -9.39 -7.80 -16.48
N VAL A 220 -10.19 -8.51 -17.28
CA VAL A 220 -11.66 -8.57 -17.11
C VAL A 220 -12.02 -9.13 -15.74
N LYS A 221 -11.39 -10.24 -15.31
CA LYS A 221 -11.63 -10.78 -13.96
C LYS A 221 -11.18 -9.83 -12.86
N TYR A 222 -10.07 -9.11 -13.09
CA TYR A 222 -9.56 -8.12 -12.15
C TYR A 222 -10.55 -6.97 -11.99
N LEU A 223 -10.93 -6.33 -13.09
CA LEU A 223 -11.93 -5.25 -13.12
C LEU A 223 -13.26 -5.71 -12.51
N LEU A 224 -13.79 -6.88 -12.89
CA LEU A 224 -15.03 -7.40 -12.28
C LEU A 224 -14.93 -7.54 -10.77
N ARG A 225 -13.78 -7.95 -10.22
CA ARG A 225 -13.59 -8.06 -8.76
C ARG A 225 -13.45 -6.69 -8.10
N VAL A 226 -12.75 -5.77 -8.76
CA VAL A 226 -12.58 -4.39 -8.31
C VAL A 226 -13.95 -3.71 -8.26
N PHE A 227 -14.74 -3.79 -9.34
CA PHE A 227 -16.03 -3.14 -9.48
C PHE A 227 -17.17 -3.83 -8.74
N SER A 228 -17.16 -5.15 -8.55
CA SER A 228 -18.28 -5.85 -7.87
C SER A 228 -18.39 -5.56 -6.36
N GLY A 229 -17.45 -4.80 -5.77
CA GLY A 229 -17.43 -4.54 -4.34
C GLY A 229 -17.14 -5.78 -3.48
N LEU A 230 -16.91 -6.95 -4.10
CA LEU A 230 -16.65 -8.23 -3.42
C LEU A 230 -15.29 -8.25 -2.70
N LYS A 231 -14.43 -7.26 -2.94
CA LYS A 231 -13.16 -7.07 -2.23
C LYS A 231 -12.96 -5.61 -1.79
N ILE A 232 -13.29 -4.64 -2.65
CA ILE A 232 -13.06 -3.22 -2.40
C ILE A 232 -14.34 -2.53 -1.90
N PHE A 233 -14.33 -2.02 -0.67
CA PHE A 233 -15.36 -1.08 -0.22
C PHE A 233 -14.97 0.34 -0.66
N ARG A 234 -15.08 0.59 -1.97
CA ARG A 234 -15.06 1.93 -2.55
C ARG A 234 -16.45 2.18 -3.14
N ASN A 235 -16.89 3.44 -3.17
CA ASN A 235 -18.09 3.74 -3.94
C ASN A 235 -17.84 3.39 -5.42
N PHE A 236 -18.85 2.87 -6.10
CA PHE A 236 -18.76 2.45 -7.51
C PHE A 236 -18.34 3.59 -8.45
N ASP A 237 -18.57 4.84 -8.06
CA ASP A 237 -18.21 6.07 -8.76
C ASP A 237 -16.88 6.68 -8.29
N ALA A 238 -16.09 5.95 -7.48
CA ALA A 238 -14.81 6.43 -6.99
C ALA A 238 -13.88 6.79 -8.17
N PRO A 239 -13.24 7.99 -8.16
CA PRO A 239 -12.42 8.47 -9.28
C PRO A 239 -11.32 7.50 -9.75
N ILE A 240 -10.74 6.73 -8.81
CA ILE A 240 -9.67 5.77 -9.12
C ILE A 240 -10.17 4.60 -9.99
N LEU A 241 -11.43 4.21 -9.84
CA LEU A 241 -12.05 3.15 -10.64
C LEU A 241 -12.29 3.60 -12.08
N ARG A 242 -12.65 4.87 -12.25
CA ARG A 242 -12.78 5.48 -13.58
C ARG A 242 -11.43 5.58 -14.27
N GLN A 243 -10.40 6.07 -13.58
CA GLN A 243 -9.02 6.12 -14.12
C GLN A 243 -8.53 4.74 -14.55
N MET A 244 -8.87 3.72 -13.77
CA MET A 244 -8.58 2.34 -14.11
C MET A 244 -9.26 1.93 -15.41
N SER A 245 -10.59 2.11 -15.54
CA SER A 245 -11.31 1.82 -16.79
C SER A 245 -10.67 2.54 -17.98
N GLU A 246 -10.44 3.84 -17.86
CA GLU A 246 -9.86 4.67 -18.92
C GLU A 246 -8.47 4.18 -19.34
N LEU A 247 -7.65 3.71 -18.39
CA LEU A 247 -6.31 3.17 -18.66
C LEU A 247 -6.35 1.82 -19.39
N TYR A 248 -7.35 0.97 -19.12
CA TYR A 248 -7.52 -0.29 -19.85
C TYR A 248 -8.19 -0.10 -21.22
N ASP A 249 -9.07 0.89 -21.36
CA ASP A 249 -9.74 1.20 -22.62
C ASP A 249 -8.78 1.78 -23.67
N GLN A 250 -7.65 2.38 -23.25
CA GLN A 250 -6.58 2.83 -24.15
C GLN A 250 -5.85 1.70 -24.89
N ASN A 251 -6.10 0.44 -24.52
CA ASN A 251 -5.44 -0.75 -25.06
C ASN A 251 -6.39 -1.68 -25.84
N VAL A 252 -7.63 -1.24 -26.13
CA VAL A 252 -8.61 -1.96 -26.96
C VAL A 252 -8.69 -1.38 -28.37
#